data_AF-A0A954DWM4-F1
#
_entry.id   AF-A0A954DWM4-F1
#
_cell.length_a   1.000
_cell.length_b   1.000
_cell.length_c   1.000
_cell.angle_alpha   90.00
_cell.angle_beta   90.00
_cell.angle_gamma   90.00
#
_symmetry.space_group_name_H-M   'P 1'
#
loop_
_entity.id
_entity.type
_entity.pdbx_description
1 polymer ?
#
loop_
_entity_poly.entity_id
_entity_poly.type
_entity_poly.pdbx_seq_one_letter_code
_entity_poly.pdbx_strand_id
1 'polypeptide(L)'
;MSQLIRFGYSRATGAPHKRGSALVFSLIMVGIVTASGMMMLQLNIARSRERGQSTDNKRAIYIAEAGISEAYLAVAQGRSGNIGSEAAPARFANGVFWVEAVDGDKGQVALRSTGLCRTGRFALSVVVERTHDPIASLGMFGGAQVIVGEGAVVDGYDSRVGDPSAVRDLVDLISRGDKIPVPARLGSNGDALIEASANTRTMVVGDVTPGPGHAVTVEPNGVVAGSTLPGRTIVTLPELDAPQISSAGDLAIARGDLTVPSGEYRYGRMTIAAGQSLTIEGPCTLILDHLSLESGSELVADNHDGTVTLFIGESLHVSSGATITNGRRDPTQLVVLVGASDPVDVDGDGLLDAPFEFAPSGEFEGFLYAPFADFVVPSDLHLKGGVVAQSLTLDSGARLTFDAALEETDITLTGLPRLVAWRIVALPDVEIVNLREDPLRKLEQDGVTPTASGDAAKESYLRIVYLDTSGAKQDYEGFVSGLDWSQVRSVEKLRWFPEPGVDAGDWIKPTKIGKALVKQV
;
A
#
# COMPACT_ATOMS: atom_id res chain seq x y z
N MET A 1 -76.94 -9.40 49.55
CA MET A 1 -76.08 -9.67 50.73
C MET A 1 -75.19 -8.45 50.93
N SER A 2 -75.63 -7.33 51.50
CA SER A 2 -76.28 -7.09 52.80
C SER A 2 -75.55 -7.81 53.94
N GLN A 3 -74.58 -7.13 54.54
CA GLN A 3 -74.46 -7.09 56.01
C GLN A 3 -73.97 -5.71 56.43
N LEU A 4 -74.95 -4.93 56.91
CA LEU A 4 -74.78 -3.80 57.82
C LEU A 4 -74.02 -4.27 59.06
N ILE A 5 -72.92 -3.61 59.40
CA ILE A 5 -72.30 -3.69 60.72
C ILE A 5 -72.55 -2.36 61.44
N ARG A 6 -73.25 -2.48 62.58
CA ARG A 6 -73.78 -1.42 63.44
C ARG A 6 -72.66 -0.57 64.07
N PHE A 7 -72.86 0.75 64.02
CA PHE A 7 -72.18 1.72 64.87
C PHE A 7 -72.65 1.57 66.33
N GLY A 8 -71.76 1.07 67.19
CA GLY A 8 -71.91 1.11 68.64
C GLY A 8 -71.28 2.38 69.21
N TYR A 9 -72.12 3.28 69.74
CA TYR A 9 -71.69 4.41 70.55
C TYR A 9 -71.15 3.92 71.90
N SER A 10 -69.84 4.02 72.11
CA SER A 10 -69.21 3.82 73.42
C SER A 10 -69.00 5.16 74.12
N ARG A 11 -69.48 5.24 75.37
CA ARG A 11 -69.41 6.40 76.27
C ARG A 11 -67.97 6.73 76.65
N ALA A 12 -67.68 8.03 76.63
CA ALA A 12 -66.45 8.66 77.07
C ALA A 12 -66.13 8.38 78.54
N THR A 13 -65.04 7.65 78.78
CA THR A 13 -64.27 7.68 80.04
C THR A 13 -62.99 8.46 79.74
N GLY A 14 -62.75 9.54 80.48
CA GLY A 14 -61.59 10.42 80.31
C GLY A 14 -60.28 9.64 80.45
N ALA A 15 -59.67 9.31 79.31
CA ALA A 15 -58.35 8.73 79.24
C ALA A 15 -57.32 9.85 79.47
N PRO A 16 -56.33 9.66 80.37
CA PRO A 16 -55.25 10.62 80.56
C PRO A 16 -54.56 10.88 79.22
N HIS A 17 -54.27 12.15 78.94
CA HIS A 17 -53.67 12.64 77.70
C HIS A 17 -52.42 11.83 77.29
N LYS A 18 -52.58 10.75 76.51
CA LYS A 18 -51.52 10.06 75.76
C LYS A 18 -51.27 10.80 74.43
N ARG A 19 -51.00 12.10 74.48
CA ARG A 19 -50.75 12.94 73.29
C ARG A 19 -49.31 12.85 72.75
N GLY A 20 -48.48 11.93 73.26
CA GLY A 20 -47.06 11.82 72.88
C GLY A 20 -46.69 10.72 71.87
N SER A 21 -47.44 9.61 71.77
CA SER A 21 -46.97 8.44 71.02
C SER A 21 -47.09 8.57 69.49
N ALA A 22 -48.17 9.19 69.00
CA ALA A 22 -48.36 9.41 67.55
C ALA A 22 -47.27 10.30 66.95
N LEU A 23 -46.77 11.28 67.71
CA LEU A 23 -45.71 12.19 67.29
C LEU A 23 -44.36 11.45 67.15
N VAL A 24 -44.06 10.54 68.08
CA VAL A 24 -42.85 9.70 68.02
C VAL A 24 -42.90 8.78 66.79
N PHE A 25 -44.04 8.13 66.52
CA PHE A 25 -44.19 7.29 65.33
C PHE A 25 -44.09 8.09 64.03
N SER A 26 -44.70 9.28 63.94
CA SER A 26 -44.56 10.14 62.77
C SER A 26 -43.12 10.61 62.55
N LEU A 27 -42.38 10.91 63.62
CA LEU A 27 -40.98 11.32 63.55
C LEU A 27 -40.09 10.17 63.05
N ILE A 28 -40.32 8.96 63.55
CA ILE A 28 -39.61 7.76 63.10
C ILE A 28 -39.89 7.51 61.62
N MET A 29 -41.14 7.61 61.18
CA MET A 29 -41.51 7.42 59.76
C MET A 29 -40.86 8.48 58.85
N VAL A 30 -40.88 9.75 59.25
CA VAL A 30 -40.19 10.82 58.51
C VAL A 30 -38.68 10.57 58.48
N GLY A 31 -38.09 10.09 59.57
CA GLY A 31 -36.67 9.72 59.63
C GLY A 31 -36.32 8.59 58.65
N ILE A 32 -37.14 7.53 58.60
CA ILE A 32 -36.95 6.41 57.67
C ILE A 32 -37.06 6.88 56.21
N VAL A 33 -38.10 7.65 55.88
CA VAL A 33 -38.29 8.17 54.51
C VAL A 33 -37.15 9.08 54.09
N THR A 34 -36.67 9.94 54.99
CA THR A 34 -35.54 10.83 54.73
C THR A 34 -34.25 10.02 54.49
N ALA A 35 -33.98 9.01 55.33
CA ALA A 35 -32.82 8.13 55.16
C ALA A 35 -32.87 7.35 53.84
N SER A 36 -34.03 6.79 53.48
CA SER A 36 -34.23 6.13 52.19
C SER A 36 -34.03 7.08 51.00
N GLY A 37 -34.54 8.31 51.09
CA GLY A 37 -34.32 9.34 50.08
C GLY A 37 -32.85 9.68 49.88
N MET A 38 -32.09 9.84 50.97
CA MET A 38 -30.64 10.06 50.93
C MET A 38 -29.89 8.87 50.31
N MET A 39 -30.26 7.63 50.64
CA MET A 39 -29.66 6.43 50.05
C MET A 39 -29.92 6.33 48.53
N MET A 40 -31.16 6.58 48.09
CA MET A 40 -31.48 6.59 46.65
C MET A 40 -30.72 7.68 45.90
N LEU A 41 -30.58 8.86 46.50
CA LEU A 41 -29.79 9.95 45.92
C LEU A 41 -28.32 9.56 45.79
N GLN A 42 -27.71 8.96 46.83
CA GLN A 42 -26.33 8.49 46.78
C GLN A 42 -26.12 7.40 45.73
N LEU A 43 -27.04 6.43 45.63
CA LEU A 43 -27.01 5.39 44.61
C LEU A 43 -27.12 5.97 43.19
N ASN A 44 -27.99 6.96 42.99
CA ASN A 44 -28.13 7.64 41.71
C ASN A 44 -26.86 8.43 41.34
N ILE A 45 -26.24 9.12 42.30
CA ILE A 45 -24.96 9.80 42.10
C ILE A 45 -23.87 8.80 41.74
N ALA A 46 -23.79 7.66 42.44
CA ALA A 46 -22.82 6.60 42.15
C ALA A 46 -23.01 6.00 40.75
N ARG A 47 -24.25 5.64 40.39
CA ARG A 47 -24.58 5.13 39.04
C ARG A 47 -24.34 6.16 37.95
N SER A 48 -24.61 7.45 38.22
CA SER A 48 -24.32 8.52 37.28
C SER A 48 -22.82 8.67 37.04
N ARG A 49 -22.00 8.56 38.10
CA ARG A 49 -20.54 8.58 37.98
C ARG A 49 -20.01 7.37 37.21
N GLU A 50 -20.54 6.18 37.49
CA GLU A 50 -20.17 4.94 36.79
C GLU A 50 -20.52 5.01 35.30
N ARG A 51 -21.73 5.49 34.96
CA ARG A 51 -22.14 5.71 33.56
C ARG A 51 -21.27 6.77 32.88
N GLY A 52 -20.93 7.84 33.58
CA GLY A 52 -20.01 8.87 33.09
C GLY A 52 -18.65 8.27 32.77
N GLN A 53 -18.05 7.53 33.71
CA GLN A 53 -16.75 6.87 33.52
C GLN A 53 -16.78 5.85 32.39
N SER A 54 -17.84 5.03 32.30
CA SER A 54 -18.02 4.09 31.20
C SER A 54 -18.11 4.81 29.84
N THR A 55 -18.80 5.94 29.78
CA THR A 55 -18.93 6.75 28.55
C THR A 55 -17.59 7.38 28.16
N ASP A 56 -16.88 7.95 29.13
CA ASP A 56 -15.57 8.55 28.91
C ASP A 56 -14.53 7.49 28.49
N ASN A 57 -14.56 6.30 29.08
CA ASN A 57 -13.69 5.18 28.67
C ASN A 57 -13.95 4.75 27.22
N LYS A 58 -15.21 4.63 26.80
CA LYS A 58 -15.55 4.33 25.40
C LYS A 58 -15.05 5.40 24.44
N ARG A 59 -15.17 6.68 24.82
CA ARG A 59 -14.63 7.80 24.03
C ARG A 59 -13.12 7.74 23.92
N ALA A 60 -12.42 7.42 25.01
CA ALA A 60 -10.98 7.25 25.01
C ALA A 60 -10.52 6.10 24.10
N ILE A 61 -11.28 4.99 24.03
CA ILE A 61 -11.05 3.91 23.07
C ILE A 61 -11.13 4.44 21.63
N TYR A 62 -12.23 5.12 21.26
CA TYR A 62 -12.39 5.66 19.89
C TYR A 62 -11.31 6.67 19.52
N ILE A 63 -10.84 7.45 20.49
CA ILE A 63 -9.75 8.41 20.29
C ILE A 63 -8.41 7.69 20.07
N ALA A 64 -8.14 6.60 20.80
CA ALA A 64 -6.95 5.78 20.56
C ALA A 64 -7.01 5.05 19.21
N GLU A 65 -8.19 4.56 18.81
CA GLU A 65 -8.41 3.95 17.48
C GLU A 65 -8.19 4.96 16.36
N ALA A 66 -8.71 6.19 16.50
CA ALA A 66 -8.44 7.28 15.55
C ALA A 66 -6.94 7.55 15.43
N GLY A 67 -6.20 7.56 16.54
CA GLY A 67 -4.75 7.71 16.50
C GLY A 67 -4.04 6.61 15.73
N ILE A 68 -4.43 5.35 15.93
CA ILE A 68 -3.87 4.24 15.13
C ILE A 68 -4.20 4.37 13.65
N SER A 69 -5.41 4.78 13.27
CA SER A 69 -5.77 5.00 11.87
C SER A 69 -4.90 6.07 11.22
N GLU A 70 -4.68 7.19 11.90
CA GLU A 70 -3.79 8.28 11.43
C GLU A 70 -2.34 7.81 11.31
N ALA A 71 -1.86 7.07 12.31
CA ALA A 71 -0.50 6.50 12.29
C ALA A 71 -0.32 5.44 11.21
N TYR A 72 -1.33 4.60 10.99
CA TYR A 72 -1.34 3.60 9.92
C TYR A 72 -1.27 4.27 8.55
N LEU A 73 -2.07 5.31 8.33
CA LEU A 73 -2.01 6.11 7.10
C LEU A 73 -0.65 6.79 6.94
N ALA A 74 -0.09 7.34 8.02
CA ALA A 74 1.25 7.92 8.00
C ALA A 74 2.31 6.88 7.59
N VAL A 75 2.26 5.65 8.11
CA VAL A 75 3.16 4.56 7.68
C VAL A 75 2.90 4.15 6.22
N ALA A 76 1.64 4.12 5.77
CA ALA A 76 1.28 3.85 4.39
C ALA A 76 1.85 4.91 3.43
N GLN A 77 1.87 6.17 3.89
CA GLN A 77 2.52 7.31 3.26
C GLN A 77 4.02 7.39 3.60
N GLY A 78 4.66 6.29 4.00
CA GLY A 78 6.11 6.22 4.25
C GLY A 78 6.66 7.10 5.37
N ARG A 79 5.81 7.77 6.14
CA ARG A 79 6.19 8.55 7.32
C ARG A 79 6.48 7.60 8.49
N SER A 80 7.05 8.15 9.56
CA SER A 80 7.42 7.36 10.74
C SER A 80 6.24 6.65 11.43
N GLY A 81 5.01 7.16 11.30
CA GLY A 81 3.85 6.71 12.06
C GLY A 81 3.67 7.40 13.42
N ASN A 82 4.60 8.29 13.82
CA ASN A 82 4.46 9.09 15.03
C ASN A 82 3.43 10.21 14.83
N ILE A 83 2.46 10.31 15.74
CA ILE A 83 1.43 11.36 15.71
C ILE A 83 1.42 12.09 17.06
N GLY A 84 1.75 13.38 17.07
CA GLY A 84 1.89 14.17 18.29
C GLY A 84 2.97 13.64 19.23
N SER A 85 2.90 14.04 20.50
CA SER A 85 3.69 13.49 21.60
C SER A 85 2.90 13.58 22.91
N GLU A 86 3.43 13.00 23.98
CA GLU A 86 2.86 13.17 25.32
C GLU A 86 2.75 14.65 25.71
N ALA A 87 3.80 15.44 25.43
CA ALA A 87 3.85 16.86 25.76
C ALA A 87 2.99 17.74 24.84
N ALA A 88 2.79 17.31 23.60
CA ALA A 88 1.99 18.01 22.59
C ALA A 88 1.11 17.00 21.83
N PRO A 89 0.03 16.51 22.45
CA PRO A 89 -0.79 15.47 21.84
C PRO A 89 -1.64 16.05 20.71
N ALA A 90 -2.05 15.18 19.79
CA ALA A 90 -2.99 15.48 18.73
C ALA A 90 -4.41 15.61 19.28
N ARG A 91 -5.18 16.59 18.81
CA ARG A 91 -6.59 16.79 19.15
C ARG A 91 -7.49 16.07 18.16
N PHE A 92 -8.44 15.30 18.69
CA PHE A 92 -9.53 14.71 17.94
C PHE A 92 -10.84 14.86 18.71
N ALA A 93 -11.80 15.58 18.12
CA ALA A 93 -13.06 15.95 18.76
C ALA A 93 -12.84 16.61 20.16
N ASN A 94 -13.39 15.98 21.21
CA ASN A 94 -13.32 16.45 22.61
C ASN A 94 -12.28 15.69 23.44
N GLY A 95 -11.25 15.15 22.79
CA GLY A 95 -10.14 14.51 23.47
C GLY A 95 -8.84 14.69 22.71
N VAL A 96 -7.81 14.01 23.21
CA VAL A 96 -6.46 14.07 22.65
C VAL A 96 -5.87 12.67 22.60
N PHE A 97 -4.95 12.46 21.65
CA PHE A 97 -4.17 11.23 21.56
C PHE A 97 -2.74 11.53 21.14
N TRP A 98 -1.86 10.57 21.30
CA TRP A 98 -0.60 10.53 20.58
C TRP A 98 -0.30 9.09 20.16
N VAL A 99 0.58 8.94 19.18
CA VAL A 99 1.07 7.64 18.73
C VAL A 99 2.58 7.63 18.73
N GLU A 100 3.12 6.61 19.38
CA GLU A 100 4.53 6.24 19.33
C GLU A 100 4.69 5.09 18.33
N ALA A 101 5.50 5.30 17.30
CA ALA A 101 5.90 4.28 16.36
C ALA A 101 7.29 3.75 16.72
N VAL A 102 7.39 2.42 16.89
CA VAL A 102 8.63 1.73 17.22
C VAL A 102 8.92 0.74 16.09
N ASP A 103 10.03 0.94 15.38
CA ASP A 103 10.48 0.00 14.36
C ASP A 103 10.82 -1.36 15.01
N GLY A 104 10.33 -2.42 14.40
CA GLY A 104 10.61 -3.81 14.77
C GLY A 104 11.45 -4.52 13.71
N ASP A 105 11.59 -5.83 13.85
CA ASP A 105 12.32 -6.65 12.89
C ASP A 105 11.55 -6.78 11.55
N LYS A 106 12.27 -7.00 10.45
CA LYS A 106 11.72 -7.33 9.12
C LYS A 106 10.72 -6.30 8.56
N GLY A 107 10.96 -5.00 8.80
CA GLY A 107 10.09 -3.95 8.27
C GLY A 107 8.74 -3.82 9.02
N GLN A 108 8.63 -4.39 10.21
CA GLN A 108 7.50 -4.17 11.09
C GLN A 108 7.62 -2.82 11.82
N VAL A 109 6.48 -2.19 12.10
CA VAL A 109 6.37 -0.98 12.92
C VAL A 109 5.26 -1.23 13.94
N ALA A 110 5.60 -1.12 15.22
CA ALA A 110 4.63 -1.15 16.31
C ALA A 110 4.13 0.26 16.58
N LEU A 111 2.87 0.52 16.24
CA LEU A 111 2.15 1.75 16.49
C LEU A 111 1.43 1.64 17.85
N ARG A 112 1.79 2.47 18.82
CA ARG A 112 1.16 2.51 20.14
C ARG A 112 0.42 3.82 20.31
N SER A 113 -0.91 3.77 20.30
CA SER A 113 -1.75 4.94 20.53
C SER A 113 -2.25 4.99 21.97
N THR A 114 -2.19 6.19 22.56
CA THR A 114 -2.83 6.50 23.84
C THR A 114 -3.88 7.57 23.63
N GLY A 115 -5.14 7.27 23.95
CA GLY A 115 -6.28 8.17 23.83
C GLY A 115 -6.82 8.62 25.18
N LEU A 116 -7.10 9.93 25.29
CA LEU A 116 -7.58 10.60 26.50
C LEU A 116 -8.87 11.39 26.20
N CYS A 117 -9.92 11.21 27.01
CA CYS A 117 -11.12 12.05 26.95
C CYS A 117 -11.75 12.20 28.33
N ARG A 118 -11.82 13.42 28.86
CA ARG A 118 -12.28 13.69 30.23
C ARG A 118 -11.53 12.78 31.23
N THR A 119 -12.24 11.94 31.98
CA THR A 119 -11.64 10.98 32.92
C THR A 119 -11.23 9.65 32.27
N GLY A 120 -11.66 9.40 31.03
CA GLY A 120 -11.41 8.18 30.29
C GLY A 120 -10.00 8.14 29.72
N ARG A 121 -9.38 6.96 29.76
CA ARG A 121 -8.01 6.69 29.33
C ARG A 121 -7.96 5.31 28.69
N PHE A 122 -7.33 5.19 27.53
CA PHE A 122 -7.13 3.90 26.87
C PHE A 122 -5.84 3.91 26.05
N ALA A 123 -5.15 2.77 25.98
CA ALA A 123 -3.99 2.61 25.12
C ALA A 123 -4.07 1.28 24.37
N LEU A 124 -3.72 1.31 23.09
CA LEU A 124 -3.74 0.15 22.22
C LEU A 124 -2.51 0.16 21.32
N SER A 125 -2.05 -1.02 20.93
CA SER A 125 -0.90 -1.19 20.07
C SER A 125 -1.24 -2.09 18.90
N VAL A 126 -0.82 -1.66 17.72
CA VAL A 126 -0.94 -2.37 16.46
C VAL A 126 0.45 -2.58 15.89
N VAL A 127 0.74 -3.79 15.41
CA VAL A 127 1.94 -4.06 14.63
C VAL A 127 1.53 -4.11 13.17
N VAL A 128 2.11 -3.23 12.38
CA VAL A 128 1.98 -3.23 10.92
C VAL A 128 3.30 -3.69 10.32
N GLU A 129 3.22 -4.43 9.24
CA GLU A 129 4.37 -4.75 8.42
C GLU A 129 4.28 -3.85 7.19
N ARG A 130 5.38 -3.17 6.86
CA ARG A 130 5.50 -2.50 5.57
C ARG A 130 5.63 -3.60 4.52
N THR A 131 4.51 -4.23 4.17
CA THR A 131 4.47 -5.25 3.13
C THR A 131 4.71 -4.55 1.81
N HIS A 132 5.91 -4.77 1.31
CA HIS A 132 6.35 -4.36 -0.01
C HIS A 132 6.48 -5.64 -0.82
N ASP A 133 5.34 -6.23 -1.16
CA ASP A 133 5.30 -7.20 -2.24
C ASP A 133 4.97 -6.36 -3.48
N PRO A 134 5.96 -5.74 -4.15
CA PRO A 134 5.69 -4.99 -5.36
C PRO A 134 5.04 -5.94 -6.33
N ILE A 135 4.14 -5.44 -7.16
CA ILE A 135 3.45 -6.30 -8.12
C ILE A 135 4.46 -6.95 -9.07
N ALA A 136 5.58 -6.27 -9.31
CA ALA A 136 6.70 -6.80 -10.08
C ALA A 136 7.39 -8.02 -9.43
N SER A 137 7.21 -8.25 -8.13
CA SER A 137 7.70 -9.47 -7.44
C SER A 137 6.93 -10.74 -7.81
N LEU A 138 5.74 -10.59 -8.43
CA LEU A 138 5.00 -11.70 -9.04
C LEU A 138 5.75 -12.29 -10.23
N GLY A 139 6.71 -11.55 -10.80
CA GLY A 139 7.48 -11.94 -11.96
C GLY A 139 6.65 -11.91 -13.23
N MET A 140 6.23 -13.09 -13.67
CA MET A 140 5.44 -13.29 -14.88
C MET A 140 4.11 -13.91 -14.45
N PHE A 141 3.02 -13.17 -14.57
CA PHE A 141 1.77 -13.55 -13.93
C PHE A 141 0.53 -13.36 -14.81
N GLY A 142 -0.30 -14.40 -14.89
CA GLY A 142 -1.63 -14.33 -15.52
C GLY A 142 -2.75 -14.42 -14.48
N GLY A 143 -3.53 -13.35 -14.33
CA GLY A 143 -4.66 -13.24 -13.41
C GLY A 143 -5.79 -14.26 -13.60
N ALA A 144 -5.87 -14.91 -14.76
CA ALA A 144 -6.86 -15.92 -15.12
C ALA A 144 -6.21 -17.21 -15.61
N GLN A 145 -5.22 -17.13 -16.51
CA GLN A 145 -4.47 -18.30 -16.99
C GLN A 145 -3.10 -17.91 -17.52
N VAL A 146 -2.22 -18.90 -17.65
CA VAL A 146 -0.93 -18.79 -18.36
C VAL A 146 -0.83 -19.88 -19.41
N ILE A 147 -0.48 -19.52 -20.64
CA ILE A 147 -0.18 -20.45 -21.73
C ILE A 147 1.24 -20.17 -22.22
N VAL A 148 2.10 -21.18 -22.21
CA VAL A 148 3.46 -21.12 -22.75
C VAL A 148 3.50 -21.96 -24.01
N GLY A 149 3.49 -21.30 -25.17
CA GLY A 149 3.43 -21.94 -26.48
C GLY A 149 4.66 -22.76 -26.83
N GLU A 150 4.51 -23.57 -27.88
CA GLU A 150 5.55 -24.49 -28.35
C GLU A 150 6.90 -23.79 -28.60
N GLY A 151 7.99 -24.30 -28.00
CA GLY A 151 9.33 -23.77 -28.18
C GLY A 151 9.63 -22.48 -27.43
N ALA A 152 8.67 -21.93 -26.68
CA ALA A 152 8.91 -20.78 -25.85
C ALA A 152 9.87 -21.10 -24.69
N VAL A 153 10.61 -20.08 -24.26
CA VAL A 153 11.58 -20.19 -23.16
C VAL A 153 11.28 -19.14 -22.11
N VAL A 154 11.10 -19.60 -20.87
CA VAL A 154 10.92 -18.77 -19.68
C VAL A 154 12.11 -19.01 -18.73
N ASP A 155 12.93 -17.99 -18.49
CA ASP A 155 14.09 -18.06 -17.59
C ASP A 155 14.17 -16.85 -16.65
N GLY A 156 15.22 -16.78 -15.82
CA GLY A 156 15.40 -15.72 -14.83
C GLY A 156 16.85 -15.22 -14.79
N TYR A 157 17.02 -13.95 -14.42
CA TYR A 157 18.29 -13.29 -14.19
C TYR A 157 18.19 -12.17 -13.18
N ASP A 158 19.32 -11.58 -12.83
CA ASP A 158 19.38 -10.38 -11.99
C ASP A 158 20.19 -9.31 -12.72
N SER A 159 19.54 -8.26 -13.20
CA SER A 159 20.18 -7.17 -13.96
C SER A 159 21.28 -6.45 -13.17
N ARG A 160 21.26 -6.53 -11.84
CA ARG A 160 22.31 -5.95 -10.97
C ARG A 160 23.62 -6.71 -11.05
N VAL A 161 23.57 -8.00 -11.42
CA VAL A 161 24.74 -8.87 -11.57
C VAL A 161 25.21 -8.91 -13.04
N GLY A 162 24.36 -8.49 -13.97
CA GLY A 162 24.58 -8.50 -15.42
C GLY A 162 23.81 -9.61 -16.12
N ASP A 163 23.64 -9.49 -17.44
CA ASP A 163 22.87 -10.44 -18.25
C ASP A 163 23.59 -11.81 -18.32
N PRO A 164 23.00 -12.89 -17.79
CA PRO A 164 23.54 -14.23 -17.86
C PRO A 164 23.18 -14.92 -19.18
N SER A 165 22.74 -14.21 -20.23
CA SER A 165 22.54 -14.77 -21.58
C SER A 165 23.77 -15.53 -22.15
N ALA A 166 24.93 -15.44 -21.48
CA ALA A 166 26.10 -16.30 -21.66
C ALA A 166 25.92 -17.76 -21.16
N VAL A 167 24.90 -18.08 -20.36
CA VAL A 167 24.57 -19.44 -19.91
C VAL A 167 23.80 -20.15 -21.03
N ARG A 168 24.47 -20.34 -22.17
CA ARG A 168 23.94 -21.02 -23.36
C ARG A 168 23.49 -22.47 -23.11
N ASP A 169 23.89 -23.06 -21.98
CA ASP A 169 23.53 -24.44 -21.62
C ASP A 169 22.68 -24.51 -20.33
N LEU A 170 21.59 -23.75 -20.24
CA LEU A 170 20.58 -23.94 -19.20
C LEU A 170 20.10 -25.40 -19.14
N VAL A 171 20.01 -26.06 -20.29
CA VAL A 171 19.70 -27.49 -20.40
C VAL A 171 20.74 -28.37 -19.70
N ASP A 172 22.03 -28.06 -19.83
CA ASP A 172 23.08 -28.84 -19.16
C ASP A 172 23.08 -28.57 -17.65
N LEU A 173 22.86 -27.32 -17.22
CA LEU A 173 22.71 -27.00 -15.79
C LEU A 173 21.58 -27.81 -15.16
N ILE A 174 20.41 -27.84 -15.80
CA ILE A 174 19.25 -28.63 -15.33
C ILE A 174 19.62 -30.12 -15.33
N SER A 175 20.29 -30.61 -16.37
CA SER A 175 20.68 -32.02 -16.49
C SER A 175 21.74 -32.45 -15.47
N ARG A 176 22.62 -31.53 -15.04
CA ARG A 176 23.62 -31.75 -13.99
C ARG A 176 23.06 -31.61 -12.57
N GLY A 177 21.85 -31.06 -12.42
CA GLY A 177 21.30 -30.71 -11.12
C GLY A 177 22.01 -29.53 -10.47
N ASP A 178 22.67 -28.68 -11.27
CA ASP A 178 23.32 -27.47 -10.79
C ASP A 178 22.24 -26.49 -10.29
N LYS A 179 22.58 -25.73 -9.24
CA LYS A 179 21.66 -24.71 -8.70
C LYS A 179 21.50 -23.59 -9.73
N ILE A 180 20.27 -23.36 -10.18
CA ILE A 180 19.90 -22.21 -11.01
C ILE A 180 20.11 -20.94 -10.16
N PRO A 181 20.96 -19.98 -10.59
CA PRO A 181 21.28 -18.80 -9.78
C PRO A 181 20.06 -17.95 -9.47
N VAL A 182 19.20 -17.75 -10.48
CA VAL A 182 17.98 -16.96 -10.40
C VAL A 182 16.87 -17.70 -11.17
N PRO A 183 15.98 -18.44 -10.50
CA PRO A 183 14.88 -19.12 -11.17
C PRO A 183 13.85 -18.10 -11.68
N ALA A 184 13.23 -18.40 -12.82
CA ALA A 184 12.05 -17.69 -13.28
C ALA A 184 10.90 -17.85 -12.27
N ARG A 185 10.00 -16.86 -12.25
CA ARG A 185 8.74 -16.92 -11.51
C ARG A 185 7.59 -16.78 -12.48
N LEU A 186 6.94 -17.89 -12.79
CA LEU A 186 5.73 -17.92 -13.62
C LEU A 186 4.55 -18.30 -12.72
N GLY A 187 3.51 -17.46 -12.67
CA GLY A 187 2.36 -17.68 -11.80
C GLY A 187 1.04 -17.46 -12.52
N SER A 188 -0.02 -18.11 -12.03
CA SER A 188 -1.38 -17.82 -12.45
C SER A 188 -2.35 -17.96 -11.28
N ASN A 189 -3.50 -17.29 -11.35
CA ASN A 189 -4.63 -17.65 -10.49
C ASN A 189 -5.47 -18.82 -11.02
N GLY A 190 -5.31 -19.19 -12.30
CA GLY A 190 -5.95 -20.36 -12.88
C GLY A 190 -4.95 -21.45 -13.24
N ASP A 191 -5.29 -22.19 -14.29
CA ASP A 191 -4.42 -23.25 -14.82
C ASP A 191 -3.25 -22.64 -15.61
N ALA A 192 -2.15 -23.39 -15.64
CA ALA A 192 -1.01 -23.10 -16.48
C ALA A 192 -0.80 -24.23 -17.50
N LEU A 193 -0.73 -23.89 -18.78
CA LEU A 193 -0.47 -24.83 -19.87
C LEU A 193 0.92 -24.58 -20.46
N ILE A 194 1.75 -25.62 -20.49
CA ILE A 194 3.06 -25.61 -21.15
C ILE A 194 2.95 -26.50 -22.38
N GLU A 195 2.71 -25.88 -23.54
CA GLU A 195 2.57 -26.56 -24.83
C GLU A 195 3.94 -26.95 -25.35
N ALA A 196 4.06 -28.12 -25.99
CA ALA A 196 5.30 -28.61 -26.58
C ALA A 196 4.99 -29.65 -27.66
N SER A 197 5.86 -29.77 -28.66
CA SER A 197 5.69 -30.77 -29.72
C SER A 197 6.81 -31.80 -29.73
N ALA A 198 6.65 -32.83 -30.56
CA ALA A 198 7.68 -33.85 -30.78
C ALA A 198 9.02 -33.27 -31.26
N ASN A 199 9.01 -32.10 -31.92
CA ASN A 199 10.19 -31.51 -32.56
C ASN A 199 10.72 -30.26 -31.84
N THR A 200 9.93 -29.66 -30.96
CA THR A 200 10.26 -28.38 -30.33
C THR A 200 10.05 -28.49 -28.83
N ARG A 201 11.10 -28.15 -28.08
CA ARG A 201 11.13 -28.21 -26.62
C ARG A 201 10.73 -26.86 -26.04
N THR A 202 9.73 -26.85 -25.18
CA THR A 202 9.33 -25.67 -24.38
C THR A 202 9.93 -25.78 -23.00
N MET A 203 10.49 -24.68 -22.47
CA MET A 203 11.25 -24.73 -21.23
C MET A 203 10.89 -23.59 -20.29
N VAL A 204 10.57 -23.93 -19.04
CA VAL A 204 10.45 -23.00 -17.92
C VAL A 204 11.52 -23.32 -16.89
N VAL A 205 12.51 -22.44 -16.76
CA VAL A 205 13.65 -22.55 -15.85
C VAL A 205 13.32 -21.85 -14.54
N GLY A 206 12.33 -22.38 -13.82
CA GLY A 206 11.84 -21.80 -12.59
C GLY A 206 10.57 -22.47 -12.11
N ASP A 207 9.90 -21.82 -11.15
CA ASP A 207 8.65 -22.29 -10.58
C ASP A 207 7.47 -21.87 -11.48
N VAL A 208 6.49 -22.76 -11.63
CA VAL A 208 5.19 -22.49 -12.25
C VAL A 208 4.11 -22.66 -11.18
N THR A 209 3.56 -21.57 -10.67
CA THR A 209 2.64 -21.59 -9.52
C THR A 209 1.20 -21.28 -9.96
N PRO A 210 0.35 -22.29 -10.21
CA PRO A 210 -1.06 -22.06 -10.53
C PRO A 210 -1.85 -21.66 -9.27
N GLY A 211 -3.08 -21.19 -9.43
CA GLY A 211 -3.89 -20.74 -8.31
C GLY A 211 -4.40 -21.89 -7.43
N PRO A 212 -4.98 -21.61 -6.26
CA PRO A 212 -5.52 -22.64 -5.38
C PRO A 212 -6.58 -23.50 -6.10
N GLY A 213 -6.33 -24.81 -6.19
CA GLY A 213 -7.23 -25.75 -6.85
C GLY A 213 -7.00 -25.93 -8.36
N HIS A 214 -6.03 -25.21 -8.93
CA HIS A 214 -5.62 -25.32 -10.33
C HIS A 214 -4.34 -26.15 -10.48
N ALA A 215 -4.01 -26.49 -11.73
CA ALA A 215 -2.86 -27.35 -12.03
C ALA A 215 -1.98 -26.81 -13.16
N VAL A 216 -0.75 -27.30 -13.21
CA VAL A 216 0.15 -27.12 -14.36
C VAL A 216 0.02 -28.34 -15.26
N THR A 217 -0.37 -28.13 -16.52
CA THR A 217 -0.36 -29.16 -17.57
C THR A 217 0.89 -28.97 -18.42
N VAL A 218 1.70 -30.03 -18.55
CA VAL A 218 2.93 -30.01 -19.34
C VAL A 218 2.82 -31.05 -20.43
N GLU A 219 2.87 -30.63 -21.69
CA GLU A 219 2.84 -31.53 -22.85
C GLU A 219 4.15 -32.31 -23.00
N PRO A 220 4.16 -33.42 -23.78
CA PRO A 220 5.38 -34.17 -24.05
C PRO A 220 6.48 -33.25 -24.62
N ASN A 221 7.67 -33.29 -24.03
CA ASN A 221 8.82 -32.40 -24.28
C ASN A 221 8.76 -31.01 -23.63
N GLY A 222 7.68 -30.65 -22.95
CA GLY A 222 7.67 -29.50 -22.05
C GLY A 222 8.52 -29.79 -20.80
N VAL A 223 9.28 -28.82 -20.33
CA VAL A 223 10.13 -28.97 -19.13
C VAL A 223 9.93 -27.80 -18.18
N VAL A 224 9.55 -28.11 -16.94
CA VAL A 224 9.53 -27.17 -15.82
C VAL A 224 10.59 -27.62 -14.82
N ALA A 225 11.59 -26.77 -14.57
CA ALA A 225 12.72 -27.11 -13.71
C ALA A 225 12.41 -26.96 -12.21
N GLY A 226 11.46 -26.09 -11.86
CA GLY A 226 11.08 -25.78 -10.48
C GLY A 226 9.82 -26.50 -10.01
N SER A 227 9.19 -25.90 -9.01
CA SER A 227 7.94 -26.39 -8.42
C SER A 227 6.75 -26.13 -9.34
N THR A 228 5.79 -27.06 -9.34
CA THR A 228 4.46 -26.90 -9.95
C THR A 228 3.34 -26.90 -8.90
N LEU A 229 3.70 -26.69 -7.63
CA LEU A 229 2.73 -26.71 -6.53
C LEU A 229 1.77 -25.51 -6.62
N PRO A 230 0.46 -25.71 -6.46
CA PRO A 230 -0.49 -24.62 -6.44
C PRO A 230 -0.23 -23.64 -5.30
N GLY A 231 -0.47 -22.35 -5.56
CA GLY A 231 -0.50 -21.31 -4.57
C GLY A 231 -1.54 -21.57 -3.48
N ARG A 232 -1.34 -20.97 -2.30
CA ARG A 232 -2.26 -21.13 -1.16
C ARG A 232 -3.43 -20.15 -1.18
N THR A 233 -3.26 -19.04 -1.89
CA THR A 233 -4.21 -17.93 -1.97
C THR A 233 -4.24 -17.41 -3.40
N ILE A 234 -5.41 -16.93 -3.81
CA ILE A 234 -5.55 -16.17 -5.06
C ILE A 234 -4.82 -14.84 -4.89
N VAL A 235 -4.04 -14.45 -5.90
CA VAL A 235 -3.40 -13.13 -5.98
C VAL A 235 -4.42 -12.15 -6.54
N THR A 236 -4.77 -11.13 -5.77
CA THR A 236 -5.64 -10.05 -6.25
C THR A 236 -4.78 -9.02 -6.96
N LEU A 237 -5.08 -8.75 -8.24
CA LEU A 237 -4.41 -7.71 -9.02
C LEU A 237 -5.09 -6.36 -8.72
N PRO A 238 -4.38 -5.35 -8.19
CA PRO A 238 -4.97 -4.04 -7.92
C PRO A 238 -5.40 -3.30 -9.18
N GLU A 239 -6.43 -2.49 -9.10
CA GLU A 239 -6.74 -1.57 -10.19
C GLU A 239 -5.67 -0.46 -10.28
N LEU A 240 -5.51 0.12 -11.46
CA LEU A 240 -4.60 1.24 -11.68
C LEU A 240 -5.27 2.56 -11.29
N ASP A 241 -4.64 3.30 -10.38
CA ASP A 241 -5.00 4.69 -10.08
C ASP A 241 -3.93 5.62 -10.67
N ALA A 242 -4.26 6.25 -11.80
CA ALA A 242 -3.36 7.18 -12.47
C ALA A 242 -3.39 8.57 -11.80
N PRO A 243 -2.24 9.26 -11.69
CA PRO A 243 -2.21 10.62 -11.15
C PRO A 243 -3.14 11.57 -11.90
N GLN A 244 -3.86 12.42 -11.16
CA GLN A 244 -4.83 13.35 -11.74
C GLN A 244 -4.15 14.65 -12.20
N ILE A 245 -3.64 14.64 -13.45
CA ILE A 245 -3.03 15.81 -14.10
C ILE A 245 -3.95 16.29 -15.24
N SER A 246 -3.92 17.60 -15.53
CA SER A 246 -4.64 18.16 -16.68
C SER A 246 -3.99 17.72 -17.99
N SER A 247 -4.79 17.25 -18.94
CA SER A 247 -4.29 16.86 -20.27
C SER A 247 -3.77 18.07 -21.04
N ALA A 248 -2.63 17.90 -21.70
CA ALA A 248 -2.04 18.86 -22.63
C ALA A 248 -2.66 18.76 -24.04
N GLY A 249 -3.69 17.94 -24.23
CA GLY A 249 -4.31 17.62 -25.51
C GLY A 249 -3.68 16.38 -26.17
N ASP A 250 -3.87 16.25 -27.47
CA ASP A 250 -3.34 15.13 -28.25
C ASP A 250 -1.97 15.48 -28.84
N LEU A 251 -1.09 14.48 -28.92
CA LEU A 251 0.26 14.58 -29.48
C LEU A 251 0.45 13.60 -30.64
N ALA A 252 0.67 14.13 -31.85
CA ALA A 252 0.97 13.33 -33.02
C ALA A 252 2.38 13.64 -33.55
N ILE A 253 3.24 12.63 -33.58
CA ILE A 253 4.61 12.71 -34.10
C ILE A 253 4.60 12.19 -35.53
N ALA A 254 4.30 13.08 -36.48
CA ALA A 254 4.20 12.72 -37.90
C ALA A 254 5.52 12.90 -38.67
N ARG A 255 6.46 13.71 -38.15
CA ARG A 255 7.75 14.02 -38.77
C ARG A 255 8.80 14.42 -37.74
N GLY A 256 10.01 13.88 -37.90
CA GLY A 256 11.16 14.13 -37.04
C GLY A 256 11.08 13.40 -35.71
N ASP A 257 12.10 13.65 -34.89
CA ASP A 257 12.20 13.10 -33.54
C ASP A 257 11.66 14.12 -32.54
N LEU A 258 10.97 13.64 -31.50
CA LEU A 258 10.50 14.47 -30.39
C LEU A 258 11.15 13.98 -29.08
N THR A 259 11.56 14.93 -28.25
CA THR A 259 12.02 14.64 -26.89
C THR A 259 11.01 15.20 -25.88
N VAL A 260 10.47 14.32 -25.04
CA VAL A 260 9.73 14.69 -23.83
C VAL A 260 10.74 14.75 -22.68
N PRO A 261 11.02 15.94 -22.11
CA PRO A 261 12.00 16.07 -21.05
C PRO A 261 11.49 15.42 -19.75
N SER A 262 12.35 15.33 -18.74
CA SER A 262 11.95 14.89 -17.39
C SER A 262 10.82 15.73 -16.80
N GLY A 263 9.87 15.08 -16.11
CA GLY A 263 8.70 15.75 -15.54
C GLY A 263 7.45 14.86 -15.48
N GLU A 264 6.30 15.49 -15.26
CA GLU A 264 5.00 14.82 -15.32
C GLU A 264 4.17 15.43 -16.44
N TYR A 265 3.67 14.59 -17.34
CA TYR A 265 2.92 15.00 -18.51
C TYR A 265 1.67 14.17 -18.66
N ARG A 266 0.61 14.79 -19.16
CA ARG A 266 -0.59 14.06 -19.59
C ARG A 266 -0.96 14.44 -21.01
N TYR A 267 -1.23 13.44 -21.84
CA TYR A 267 -1.84 13.61 -23.16
C TYR A 267 -3.10 12.77 -23.26
N GLY A 268 -4.05 13.21 -24.10
CA GLY A 268 -5.21 12.38 -24.44
C GLY A 268 -4.75 11.21 -25.29
N ARG A 269 -4.50 11.49 -26.56
CA ARG A 269 -3.94 10.53 -27.53
C ARG A 269 -2.48 10.86 -27.85
N MET A 270 -1.62 9.85 -27.84
CA MET A 270 -0.26 9.93 -28.37
C MET A 270 -0.08 8.96 -29.53
N THR A 271 0.30 9.47 -30.70
CA THR A 271 0.55 8.66 -31.90
C THR A 271 1.94 8.92 -32.45
N ILE A 272 2.71 7.85 -32.64
CA ILE A 272 4.05 7.88 -33.25
C ILE A 272 3.95 7.22 -34.63
N ALA A 273 4.09 8.02 -35.69
CA ALA A 273 3.96 7.54 -37.05
C ALA A 273 5.16 6.68 -37.47
N ALA A 274 4.98 5.86 -38.51
CA ALA A 274 6.02 5.00 -39.05
C ALA A 274 7.32 5.78 -39.34
N GLY A 275 8.46 5.22 -38.89
CA GLY A 275 9.79 5.80 -39.08
C GLY A 275 10.08 7.05 -38.26
N GLN A 276 9.23 7.41 -37.29
CA GLN A 276 9.49 8.49 -36.34
C GLN A 276 9.95 7.93 -34.99
N SER A 277 10.66 8.76 -34.21
CA SER A 277 11.16 8.40 -32.89
C SER A 277 10.66 9.38 -31.81
N LEU A 278 10.30 8.85 -30.65
CA LEU A 278 10.01 9.60 -29.43
C LEU A 278 11.01 9.22 -28.35
N THR A 279 11.74 10.20 -27.82
CA THR A 279 12.60 10.01 -26.65
C THR A 279 11.94 10.60 -25.40
N ILE A 280 11.85 9.82 -24.33
CA ILE A 280 11.35 10.26 -23.02
C ILE A 280 12.52 10.26 -22.04
N GLU A 281 12.93 11.44 -21.57
CA GLU A 281 14.03 11.60 -20.62
C GLU A 281 13.56 11.37 -19.19
N GLY A 282 14.08 10.33 -18.54
CA GLY A 282 13.81 10.01 -17.14
C GLY A 282 14.49 11.00 -16.17
N PRO A 283 13.93 11.23 -14.97
CA PRO A 283 12.70 10.64 -14.46
C PRO A 283 11.46 11.30 -15.06
N CYS A 284 10.56 10.49 -15.63
CA CYS A 284 9.35 10.99 -16.28
C CYS A 284 8.14 10.11 -15.96
N THR A 285 7.03 10.76 -15.62
CA THR A 285 5.71 10.11 -15.51
C THR A 285 4.85 10.63 -16.66
N LEU A 286 4.58 9.77 -17.63
CA LEU A 286 3.77 10.09 -18.80
C LEU A 286 2.42 9.39 -18.70
N ILE A 287 1.35 10.18 -18.63
CA ILE A 287 -0.03 9.71 -18.50
C ILE A 287 -0.72 9.88 -19.85
N LEU A 288 -1.27 8.81 -20.40
CA LEU A 288 -1.87 8.75 -21.72
C LEU A 288 -3.25 8.12 -21.58
N ASP A 289 -4.26 8.68 -22.25
CA ASP A 289 -5.52 7.96 -22.40
C ASP A 289 -5.34 6.88 -23.50
N HIS A 290 -4.69 7.23 -24.62
CA HIS A 290 -4.32 6.30 -25.70
C HIS A 290 -2.87 6.42 -26.14
N LEU A 291 -2.19 5.29 -26.40
CA LEU A 291 -0.87 5.23 -27.03
C LEU A 291 -0.90 4.35 -28.27
N SER A 292 -0.48 4.89 -29.41
CA SER A 292 -0.37 4.17 -30.69
C SER A 292 1.02 4.31 -31.30
N LEU A 293 1.70 3.20 -31.51
CA LEU A 293 2.99 3.10 -32.19
C LEU A 293 2.79 2.35 -33.51
N GLU A 294 2.93 3.05 -34.65
CA GLU A 294 2.84 2.43 -35.97
C GLU A 294 4.09 1.57 -36.27
N SER A 295 3.96 0.63 -37.22
CA SER A 295 5.07 -0.21 -37.66
C SER A 295 6.31 0.61 -38.04
N GLY A 296 7.46 0.29 -37.45
CA GLY A 296 8.73 0.98 -37.67
C GLY A 296 8.88 2.30 -36.93
N SER A 297 7.96 2.65 -36.03
CA SER A 297 8.16 3.73 -35.05
C SER A 297 9.04 3.26 -33.89
N GLU A 298 9.68 4.20 -33.21
CA GLU A 298 10.53 3.93 -32.05
C GLU A 298 10.11 4.80 -30.86
N LEU A 299 9.97 4.19 -29.69
CA LEU A 299 9.87 4.88 -28.40
C LEU A 299 11.09 4.54 -27.56
N VAL A 300 11.92 5.54 -27.27
CA VAL A 300 13.12 5.41 -26.43
C VAL A 300 12.83 5.97 -25.05
N ALA A 301 12.86 5.12 -24.02
CA ALA A 301 12.90 5.54 -22.64
C ALA A 301 14.35 5.80 -22.23
N ASP A 302 14.80 7.05 -22.31
CA ASP A 302 16.13 7.47 -21.85
C ASP A 302 16.14 7.60 -20.33
N ASN A 303 16.46 6.50 -19.65
CA ASN A 303 16.40 6.39 -18.20
C ASN A 303 17.77 6.50 -17.51
N HIS A 304 18.72 7.22 -18.12
CA HIS A 304 20.03 7.47 -17.50
C HIS A 304 19.92 8.24 -16.17
N ASP A 305 18.96 9.17 -16.08
CA ASP A 305 18.76 10.04 -14.92
C ASP A 305 17.58 9.64 -14.02
N GLY A 306 16.78 8.66 -14.42
CA GLY A 306 15.73 8.11 -13.57
C GLY A 306 14.74 7.23 -14.32
N THR A 307 13.79 6.66 -13.58
CA THR A 307 12.76 5.77 -14.13
C THR A 307 11.79 6.52 -15.04
N VAL A 308 11.43 5.88 -16.16
CA VAL A 308 10.33 6.31 -17.02
C VAL A 308 9.11 5.44 -16.73
N THR A 309 8.00 6.07 -16.37
CA THR A 309 6.73 5.40 -16.07
C THR A 309 5.67 5.87 -17.05
N LEU A 310 5.09 4.93 -17.79
CA LEU A 310 3.96 5.16 -18.70
C LEU A 310 2.68 4.66 -18.03
N PHE A 311 1.71 5.55 -17.81
CA PHE A 311 0.35 5.21 -17.41
C PHE A 311 -0.55 5.33 -18.63
N ILE A 312 -1.25 4.26 -18.98
CA ILE A 312 -2.09 4.18 -20.18
C ILE A 312 -3.50 3.80 -19.74
N GLY A 313 -4.45 4.73 -19.87
CA GLY A 313 -5.78 4.61 -19.30
C GLY A 313 -6.71 3.71 -20.12
N GLU A 314 -6.83 3.96 -21.42
CA GLU A 314 -7.90 3.39 -22.26
C GLU A 314 -7.39 2.42 -23.31
N SER A 315 -6.33 2.75 -24.07
CA SER A 315 -5.77 1.80 -25.04
C SER A 315 -4.27 1.90 -25.30
N LEU A 316 -3.64 0.74 -25.51
CA LEU A 316 -2.26 0.60 -25.98
C LEU A 316 -2.25 -0.21 -27.27
N HIS A 317 -1.78 0.39 -28.35
CA HIS A 317 -1.55 -0.29 -29.62
C HIS A 317 -0.09 -0.12 -30.05
N VAL A 318 0.66 -1.22 -30.08
CA VAL A 318 2.05 -1.27 -30.54
C VAL A 318 2.11 -2.25 -31.70
N SER A 319 2.15 -1.72 -32.92
CA SER A 319 2.14 -2.54 -34.14
C SER A 319 3.41 -3.39 -34.27
N SER A 320 3.30 -4.51 -34.99
CA SER A 320 4.44 -5.29 -35.47
C SER A 320 5.52 -4.40 -36.10
N GLY A 321 6.77 -4.57 -35.66
CA GLY A 321 7.91 -3.80 -36.18
C GLY A 321 8.12 -2.45 -35.50
N ALA A 322 7.23 -2.01 -34.61
CA ALA A 322 7.55 -0.91 -33.68
C ALA A 322 8.52 -1.40 -32.59
N THR A 323 9.29 -0.47 -32.03
CA THR A 323 10.26 -0.77 -30.95
C THR A 323 10.04 0.12 -29.74
N ILE A 324 10.18 -0.46 -28.55
CA ILE A 324 10.21 0.26 -27.28
C ILE A 324 11.53 -0.07 -26.59
N THR A 325 12.43 0.91 -26.56
CA THR A 325 13.81 0.72 -26.12
C THR A 325 14.03 1.31 -24.74
N ASN A 326 14.61 0.54 -23.84
CA ASN A 326 15.09 1.00 -22.53
C ASN A 326 16.57 1.41 -22.63
N GLY A 327 16.86 2.70 -22.49
CA GLY A 327 18.19 3.26 -22.74
C GLY A 327 19.31 2.64 -21.89
N ARG A 328 19.02 2.24 -20.65
CA ARG A 328 19.98 1.59 -19.73
C ARG A 328 20.03 0.08 -19.81
N ARG A 329 19.04 -0.54 -20.45
CA ARG A 329 18.83 -1.99 -20.40
C ARG A 329 18.65 -2.55 -18.98
N ASP A 330 18.07 -1.73 -18.12
CA ASP A 330 17.70 -2.10 -16.74
C ASP A 330 16.17 -2.16 -16.67
N PRO A 331 15.54 -3.36 -16.65
CA PRO A 331 14.09 -3.50 -16.59
C PRO A 331 13.43 -2.78 -15.41
N THR A 332 14.19 -2.46 -14.36
CA THR A 332 13.68 -1.71 -13.20
C THR A 332 13.47 -0.22 -13.46
N GLN A 333 13.80 0.27 -14.65
CA GLN A 333 13.79 1.69 -15.01
C GLN A 333 12.80 2.06 -16.13
N LEU A 334 12.08 1.09 -16.68
CA LEU A 334 10.96 1.32 -17.60
C LEU A 334 9.73 0.56 -17.08
N VAL A 335 8.68 1.30 -16.77
CA VAL A 335 7.44 0.77 -16.21
C VAL A 335 6.28 1.16 -17.13
N VAL A 336 5.51 0.17 -17.60
CA VAL A 336 4.33 0.37 -18.45
C VAL A 336 3.12 -0.16 -17.71
N LEU A 337 2.20 0.74 -17.34
CA LEU A 337 1.00 0.46 -16.58
C LEU A 337 -0.22 0.71 -17.47
N VAL A 338 -1.02 -0.31 -17.73
CA VAL A 338 -2.15 -0.25 -18.67
C VAL A 338 -3.47 -0.59 -17.95
N GLY A 339 -4.36 0.39 -17.85
CA GLY A 339 -5.69 0.28 -17.25
C GLY A 339 -6.80 -0.11 -18.24
N ALA A 340 -6.42 -0.29 -19.50
CA ALA A 340 -7.30 -0.64 -20.60
C ALA A 340 -8.04 -1.97 -20.31
N SER A 341 -9.36 -1.96 -20.45
CA SER A 341 -10.23 -3.11 -20.14
C SER A 341 -11.36 -3.30 -21.15
N ASP A 342 -11.93 -2.21 -21.64
CA ASP A 342 -13.02 -2.23 -22.62
C ASP A 342 -12.51 -1.95 -24.04
N PRO A 343 -12.98 -2.68 -25.06
CA PRO A 343 -12.74 -2.33 -26.46
C PRO A 343 -13.15 -0.89 -26.79
N VAL A 344 -12.28 -0.18 -27.49
CA VAL A 344 -12.50 1.22 -27.92
C VAL A 344 -12.26 1.31 -29.42
N ASP A 345 -13.09 2.06 -30.14
CA ASP A 345 -12.84 2.43 -31.54
C ASP A 345 -11.76 3.52 -31.58
N VAL A 346 -10.49 3.12 -31.74
CA VAL A 346 -9.34 4.02 -31.63
C VAL A 346 -9.16 4.83 -32.91
N ASP A 347 -9.39 4.21 -34.07
CA ASP A 347 -9.16 4.81 -35.38
C ASP A 347 -10.38 5.51 -36.00
N GLY A 348 -11.56 5.33 -35.41
CA GLY A 348 -12.81 5.97 -35.81
C GLY A 348 -13.48 5.28 -37.01
N ASP A 349 -13.12 4.04 -37.32
CA ASP A 349 -13.71 3.27 -38.41
C ASP A 349 -15.11 2.69 -38.07
N GLY A 350 -15.53 2.79 -36.81
CA GLY A 350 -16.80 2.29 -36.30
C GLY A 350 -16.77 0.84 -35.82
N LEU A 351 -15.61 0.19 -35.83
CA LEU A 351 -15.34 -1.11 -35.22
C LEU A 351 -14.63 -0.91 -33.89
N LEU A 352 -14.90 -1.79 -32.92
CA LEU A 352 -14.23 -1.74 -31.63
C LEU A 352 -12.89 -2.47 -31.74
N ASP A 353 -11.80 -1.78 -31.43
CA ASP A 353 -10.46 -2.35 -31.37
C ASP A 353 -10.21 -3.04 -30.04
N ALA A 354 -9.26 -3.97 -30.02
CA ALA A 354 -8.77 -4.53 -28.77
C ALA A 354 -8.17 -3.40 -27.91
N PRO A 355 -8.52 -3.32 -26.60
CA PRO A 355 -7.98 -2.28 -25.72
C PRO A 355 -6.45 -2.35 -25.58
N PHE A 356 -5.89 -3.52 -25.84
CA PHE A 356 -4.48 -3.80 -25.64
C PHE A 356 -3.97 -4.70 -26.77
N GLU A 357 -3.07 -4.15 -27.56
CA GLU A 357 -2.31 -4.85 -28.58
C GLU A 357 -0.83 -4.47 -28.42
N PHE A 358 -0.01 -5.44 -28.02
CA PHE A 358 1.41 -5.22 -27.78
C PHE A 358 2.22 -6.21 -28.61
N ALA A 359 2.49 -5.82 -29.86
CA ALA A 359 3.21 -6.65 -30.82
C ALA A 359 4.57 -6.06 -31.25
N PRO A 360 5.42 -5.48 -30.37
CA PRO A 360 6.73 -5.04 -30.80
C PRO A 360 7.60 -6.24 -31.20
N SER A 361 8.54 -5.99 -32.11
CA SER A 361 9.55 -6.99 -32.50
C SER A 361 10.87 -6.75 -31.78
N GLY A 362 11.64 -7.81 -31.52
CA GLY A 362 13.01 -7.68 -30.99
C GLY A 362 13.10 -7.87 -29.47
N GLU A 363 13.71 -6.94 -28.75
CA GLU A 363 13.87 -7.01 -27.30
C GLU A 363 13.05 -5.90 -26.62
N PHE A 364 12.33 -6.25 -25.55
CA PHE A 364 11.72 -5.29 -24.63
C PHE A 364 12.29 -5.50 -23.23
N GLU A 365 12.78 -4.43 -22.62
CA GLU A 365 13.43 -4.45 -21.30
C GLU A 365 12.66 -3.55 -20.33
N GLY A 366 11.80 -4.11 -19.49
CA GLY A 366 10.92 -3.33 -18.63
C GLY A 366 9.93 -4.17 -17.83
N PHE A 367 9.09 -3.48 -17.07
CA PHE A 367 7.96 -4.08 -16.38
C PHE A 367 6.64 -3.66 -17.04
N LEU A 368 5.79 -4.63 -17.38
CA LEU A 368 4.46 -4.39 -17.96
C LEU A 368 3.37 -4.87 -17.00
N TYR A 369 2.40 -4.01 -16.72
CA TYR A 369 1.25 -4.31 -15.85
C TYR A 369 -0.06 -3.98 -16.56
N ALA A 370 -0.87 -4.98 -16.88
CA ALA A 370 -2.13 -4.84 -17.60
C ALA A 370 -3.21 -5.77 -17.00
N PRO A 371 -3.72 -5.51 -15.78
CA PRO A 371 -4.49 -6.48 -14.99
C PRO A 371 -5.84 -6.87 -15.59
N PHE A 372 -6.33 -6.10 -16.56
CA PHE A 372 -7.61 -6.29 -17.23
C PHE A 372 -7.49 -6.61 -18.73
N ALA A 373 -6.27 -6.86 -19.20
CA ALA A 373 -6.02 -7.16 -20.60
C ALA A 373 -5.34 -8.53 -20.76
N ASP A 374 -5.70 -9.22 -21.84
CA ASP A 374 -4.98 -10.41 -22.27
C ASP A 374 -3.70 -9.98 -22.99
N PHE A 375 -2.56 -10.53 -22.58
CA PHE A 375 -1.28 -10.26 -23.21
C PHE A 375 -0.75 -11.48 -23.94
N VAL A 376 -0.50 -11.30 -25.23
CA VAL A 376 0.20 -12.26 -26.08
C VAL A 376 1.62 -11.74 -26.31
N VAL A 377 2.62 -12.53 -25.94
CA VAL A 377 4.04 -12.27 -26.23
C VAL A 377 4.34 -12.86 -27.61
N PRO A 378 4.63 -12.05 -28.63
CA PRO A 378 4.89 -12.56 -29.98
C PRO A 378 6.13 -13.46 -30.04
N SER A 379 6.14 -14.36 -31.04
CA SER A 379 7.23 -15.32 -31.26
C SER A 379 8.62 -14.68 -31.47
N ASP A 380 8.67 -13.45 -31.95
CA ASP A 380 9.89 -12.69 -32.24
C ASP A 380 10.25 -11.68 -31.14
N LEU A 381 9.50 -11.66 -30.03
CA LEU A 381 9.76 -10.80 -28.88
C LEU A 381 10.52 -11.57 -27.79
N HIS A 382 11.65 -10.99 -27.37
CA HIS A 382 12.33 -11.32 -26.12
C HIS A 382 12.03 -10.25 -25.07
N LEU A 383 11.12 -10.57 -24.15
CA LEU A 383 10.80 -9.72 -23.01
C LEU A 383 11.73 -10.04 -21.84
N LYS A 384 12.48 -9.04 -21.38
CA LYS A 384 13.32 -9.09 -20.17
C LYS A 384 12.74 -8.16 -19.10
N GLY A 385 12.47 -8.69 -17.92
CA GLY A 385 11.87 -7.94 -16.82
C GLY A 385 10.72 -8.69 -16.19
N GLY A 386 9.52 -8.12 -16.20
CA GLY A 386 8.35 -8.74 -15.59
C GLY A 386 7.08 -8.35 -16.30
N VAL A 387 6.07 -9.22 -16.21
CA VAL A 387 4.77 -8.95 -16.81
C VAL A 387 3.65 -9.49 -15.96
N VAL A 388 2.60 -8.71 -15.78
CA VAL A 388 1.39 -9.14 -15.11
C VAL A 388 0.20 -8.72 -15.95
N ALA A 389 -0.62 -9.68 -16.35
CA ALA A 389 -1.76 -9.48 -17.24
C ALA A 389 -3.00 -10.22 -16.73
N GLN A 390 -4.18 -10.00 -17.31
CA GLN A 390 -5.36 -10.83 -17.04
C GLN A 390 -5.10 -12.26 -17.49
N SER A 391 -4.73 -12.46 -18.75
CA SER A 391 -4.20 -13.74 -19.25
C SER A 391 -2.85 -13.50 -19.88
N LEU A 392 -1.93 -14.44 -19.72
CA LEU A 392 -0.60 -14.35 -20.33
C LEU A 392 -0.41 -15.53 -21.28
N THR A 393 -0.22 -15.25 -22.56
CA THR A 393 0.06 -16.24 -23.60
C THR A 393 1.42 -15.92 -24.22
N LEU A 394 2.30 -16.91 -24.29
CA LEU A 394 3.55 -16.81 -25.04
C LEU A 394 3.36 -17.55 -26.35
N ASP A 395 3.51 -16.89 -27.48
CA ASP A 395 3.46 -17.54 -28.79
C ASP A 395 4.63 -18.53 -28.96
N SER A 396 4.52 -19.39 -29.97
CA SER A 396 5.55 -20.38 -30.27
C SER A 396 6.91 -19.73 -30.49
N GLY A 397 7.92 -20.10 -29.70
CA GLY A 397 9.28 -19.56 -29.78
C GLY A 397 9.51 -18.24 -29.05
N ALA A 398 8.48 -17.65 -28.43
CA ALA A 398 8.62 -16.43 -27.64
C ALA A 398 9.59 -16.63 -26.46
N ARG A 399 10.28 -15.55 -26.04
CA ARG A 399 11.21 -15.62 -24.91
C ARG A 399 10.86 -14.61 -23.83
N LEU A 400 10.83 -15.09 -22.59
CA LEU A 400 10.49 -14.32 -21.41
C LEU A 400 11.58 -14.54 -20.36
N THR A 401 12.19 -13.48 -19.85
CA THR A 401 13.32 -13.55 -18.93
C THR A 401 13.08 -12.67 -17.72
N PHE A 402 12.84 -13.28 -16.56
CA PHE A 402 12.44 -12.58 -15.34
C PHE A 402 13.63 -11.88 -14.72
N ASP A 403 13.51 -10.59 -14.39
CA ASP A 403 14.55 -9.87 -13.65
C ASP A 403 14.25 -9.84 -12.15
N ALA A 404 15.02 -10.58 -11.34
CA ALA A 404 14.90 -10.61 -9.89
C ALA A 404 15.18 -9.26 -9.22
N ALA A 405 15.83 -8.31 -9.90
CA ALA A 405 15.97 -6.95 -9.39
C ALA A 405 14.59 -6.26 -9.22
N LEU A 406 13.55 -6.71 -9.93
CA LEU A 406 12.19 -6.22 -9.80
C LEU A 406 11.56 -6.49 -8.43
N GLU A 407 12.02 -7.52 -7.70
CA GLU A 407 11.52 -7.83 -6.35
C GLU A 407 11.83 -6.71 -5.34
N GLU A 408 12.85 -5.90 -5.63
CA GLU A 408 13.28 -4.78 -4.78
C GLU A 408 12.83 -3.41 -5.33
N THR A 409 12.04 -3.40 -6.41
CA THR A 409 11.52 -2.16 -6.99
C THR A 409 10.27 -1.68 -6.27
N ASP A 410 10.01 -0.38 -6.27
CA ASP A 410 8.74 0.19 -5.78
C ASP A 410 7.76 0.39 -6.91
N ILE A 411 7.68 -0.60 -7.80
CA ILE A 411 6.54 -0.69 -8.68
C ILE A 411 5.37 -1.23 -7.83
N THR A 412 4.92 -0.37 -6.91
CA THR A 412 3.80 -0.61 -6.02
C THR A 412 2.62 0.23 -6.50
N LEU A 413 1.49 -0.44 -6.69
CA LEU A 413 0.20 0.24 -6.67
C LEU A 413 -0.16 0.39 -5.20
N THR A 414 0.37 1.45 -4.58
CA THR A 414 0.03 1.89 -3.20
C THR A 414 -0.26 0.74 -2.24
N GLY A 415 0.77 -0.04 -1.89
CA GLY A 415 0.61 -1.12 -0.92
C GLY A 415 0.34 -0.55 0.48
N LEU A 416 -0.90 -0.68 0.96
CA LEU A 416 -1.19 -0.39 2.36
C LEU A 416 -0.40 -1.35 3.27
N PRO A 417 0.14 -0.90 4.42
CA PRO A 417 0.85 -1.77 5.35
C PRO A 417 -0.03 -2.94 5.79
N ARG A 418 0.49 -4.16 5.85
CA ARG A 418 -0.27 -5.31 6.35
C ARG A 418 -0.40 -5.22 7.86
N LEU A 419 -1.64 -5.33 8.36
CA LEU A 419 -1.90 -5.47 9.79
C LEU A 419 -1.46 -6.88 10.26
N VAL A 420 -0.45 -6.96 11.12
CA VAL A 420 0.07 -8.25 11.64
C VAL A 420 -0.63 -8.65 12.93
N ALA A 421 -0.75 -7.71 13.88
CA ALA A 421 -1.30 -7.96 15.19
C ALA A 421 -1.88 -6.71 15.83
N TRP A 422 -2.80 -6.88 16.79
CA TRP A 422 -3.30 -5.80 17.64
C TRP A 422 -3.45 -6.29 19.08
N ARG A 423 -3.28 -5.39 20.05
CA ARG A 423 -3.52 -5.68 21.48
C ARG A 423 -3.81 -4.42 22.28
N ILE A 424 -4.55 -4.58 23.37
CA ILE A 424 -4.64 -3.56 24.43
C ILE A 424 -3.31 -3.55 25.19
N VAL A 425 -2.77 -2.37 25.46
CA VAL A 425 -1.51 -2.22 26.21
C VAL A 425 -1.74 -1.41 27.47
N ALA A 426 -0.81 -1.52 28.43
CA ALA A 426 -0.84 -0.68 29.61
C ALA A 426 -0.76 0.79 29.21
N LEU A 427 -1.47 1.63 29.95
CA LEU A 427 -1.34 3.08 29.84
C LEU A 427 0.12 3.47 30.17
N PRO A 428 0.72 4.41 29.43
CA PRO A 428 2.04 4.92 29.75
C PRO A 428 2.02 5.65 31.12
N ASP A 429 3.14 5.59 31.84
CA ASP A 429 3.28 6.23 33.15
C ASP A 429 3.68 7.71 32.98
N VAL A 430 2.68 8.53 32.70
CA VAL A 430 2.84 9.93 32.30
C VAL A 430 1.85 10.82 33.05
N GLU A 431 2.24 12.07 33.34
CA GLU A 431 1.47 12.95 34.25
C GLU A 431 0.01 13.15 33.77
N ILE A 432 -0.19 13.48 32.49
CA ILE A 432 -1.51 13.74 31.90
C ILE A 432 -2.45 12.50 31.94
N VAL A 433 -1.87 11.30 31.97
CA VAL A 433 -2.61 10.04 32.14
C VAL A 433 -2.95 9.81 33.60
N ASN A 434 -1.98 10.02 34.51
CA ASN A 434 -2.09 9.73 35.94
C ASN A 434 -3.05 10.66 36.68
N LEU A 435 -3.14 11.94 36.30
CA LEU A 435 -4.00 12.94 36.96
C LEU A 435 -5.50 12.63 36.85
N ARG A 436 -5.93 11.89 35.82
CA ARG A 436 -7.36 11.59 35.51
C ARG A 436 -8.28 12.81 35.42
N GLU A 437 -7.72 13.99 35.19
CA GLU A 437 -8.47 15.22 34.90
C GLU A 437 -8.79 15.33 33.40
N ASP A 438 -9.61 16.32 33.03
CA ASP A 438 -9.88 16.59 31.61
C ASP A 438 -8.56 17.01 30.91
N PRO A 439 -8.07 16.21 29.94
CA PRO A 439 -6.74 16.44 29.35
C PRO A 439 -6.68 17.78 28.62
N LEU A 440 -7.77 18.24 28.01
CA LEU A 440 -7.77 19.53 27.31
C LEU A 440 -7.63 20.70 28.29
N ARG A 441 -8.28 20.60 29.45
CA ARG A 441 -8.18 21.62 30.50
C ARG A 441 -6.78 21.65 31.12
N LYS A 442 -6.17 20.49 31.33
CA LYS A 442 -4.80 20.38 31.84
C LYS A 442 -3.80 20.98 30.83
N LEU A 443 -3.91 20.63 29.55
CA LEU A 443 -3.07 21.22 28.49
C LEU A 443 -3.24 22.74 28.39
N GLU A 444 -4.47 23.24 28.51
CA GLU A 444 -4.75 24.69 28.55
C GLU A 444 -4.08 25.37 29.75
N GLN A 445 -4.12 24.75 30.94
CA GLN A 445 -3.42 25.24 32.13
C GLN A 445 -1.90 25.26 31.96
N ASP A 446 -1.36 24.28 31.23
CA ASP A 446 0.06 24.16 30.93
C ASP A 446 0.47 25.06 29.73
N GLY A 447 -0.47 25.79 29.12
CA GLY A 447 -0.22 26.67 27.98
C GLY A 447 0.00 25.94 26.66
N VAL A 448 -0.38 24.67 26.57
CA VAL A 448 -0.24 23.82 25.37
C VAL A 448 -1.56 23.80 24.60
N THR A 449 -1.52 24.21 23.33
CA THR A 449 -2.66 24.04 22.42
C THR A 449 -2.42 22.81 21.54
N PRO A 450 -3.17 21.71 21.72
CA PRO A 450 -2.96 20.49 20.93
C PRO A 450 -3.30 20.70 19.45
N THR A 451 -2.41 20.23 18.58
CA THR A 451 -2.53 20.30 17.11
C THR A 451 -3.68 19.45 16.60
N ALA A 452 -4.38 19.85 15.54
CA ALA A 452 -5.43 19.01 14.93
C ALA A 452 -4.84 17.67 14.43
N SER A 453 -5.60 16.57 14.49
CA SER A 453 -5.07 15.23 14.17
C SER A 453 -4.40 15.12 12.80
N GLY A 454 -5.01 15.70 11.76
CA GLY A 454 -4.46 15.68 10.40
C GLY A 454 -3.14 16.45 10.23
N ASP A 455 -2.87 17.41 11.12
CA ASP A 455 -1.64 18.21 11.11
C ASP A 455 -0.63 17.71 12.16
N ALA A 456 -1.04 16.77 13.02
CA ALA A 456 -0.22 16.28 14.14
C ALA A 456 0.71 15.13 13.75
N ALA A 457 0.58 14.59 12.54
CA ALA A 457 1.55 13.66 11.99
C ALA A 457 2.91 14.37 11.95
N LYS A 458 3.83 13.96 12.83
CA LYS A 458 5.13 14.61 12.90
C LYS A 458 5.81 14.41 11.56
N GLU A 459 6.31 15.51 11.03
CA GLU A 459 7.24 15.44 9.93
C GLU A 459 8.39 14.55 10.33
N SER A 460 8.73 13.63 9.45
CA SER A 460 9.73 12.62 9.79
C SER A 460 11.10 13.27 9.68
N TYR A 461 11.88 13.20 10.75
CA TYR A 461 13.27 13.63 10.74
C TYR A 461 14.06 12.55 10.01
N LEU A 462 14.95 12.92 9.11
CA LEU A 462 15.74 11.97 8.36
C LEU A 462 17.21 12.37 8.34
N ARG A 463 18.05 11.36 8.17
CA ARG A 463 19.42 11.53 7.71
C ARG A 463 19.57 10.80 6.40
N ILE A 464 20.02 11.52 5.40
CA ILE A 464 20.08 11.03 4.03
C ILE A 464 21.43 11.36 3.43
N VAL A 465 22.02 10.35 2.81
CA VAL A 465 23.19 10.52 1.96
C VAL A 465 22.71 10.35 0.53
N TYR A 466 22.88 11.38 -0.28
CA TYR A 466 22.38 11.41 -1.65
C TYR A 466 23.42 11.99 -2.60
N LEU A 467 23.29 11.69 -3.89
CA LEU A 467 23.96 12.39 -4.96
C LEU A 467 23.05 13.54 -5.39
N ASP A 468 23.59 14.74 -5.46
CA ASP A 468 22.86 15.89 -5.97
C ASP A 468 22.77 15.87 -7.51
N THR A 469 22.07 16.85 -8.11
CA THR A 469 21.94 16.99 -9.57
C THR A 469 23.27 17.17 -10.30
N SER A 470 24.34 17.61 -9.62
CA SER A 470 25.70 17.65 -10.17
C SER A 470 26.44 16.31 -10.06
N GLY A 471 25.84 15.32 -9.39
CA GLY A 471 26.44 14.03 -9.08
C GLY A 471 27.36 14.06 -7.86
N ALA A 472 27.44 15.18 -7.13
CA ALA A 472 28.24 15.28 -5.93
C ALA A 472 27.48 14.69 -4.73
N LYS A 473 28.22 14.02 -3.85
CA LYS A 473 27.65 13.35 -2.68
C LYS A 473 27.40 14.36 -1.56
N GLN A 474 26.17 14.42 -1.09
CA GLN A 474 25.69 15.26 0.01
C GLN A 474 25.24 14.40 1.20
N ASP A 475 25.35 14.95 2.41
CA ASP A 475 24.77 14.40 3.65
C ASP A 475 23.83 15.48 4.20
N TYR A 476 22.56 15.13 4.38
CA TYR A 476 21.56 16.01 4.97
C TYR A 476 20.99 15.32 6.22
N GLU A 477 20.91 16.09 7.30
CA GLU A 477 20.28 15.67 8.55
C GLU A 477 19.30 16.75 8.98
N GLY A 478 18.02 16.42 9.03
CA GLY A 478 16.96 17.41 9.27
C GLY A 478 15.57 16.86 9.02
N PHE A 479 14.56 17.73 9.10
CA PHE A 479 13.19 17.40 8.72
C PHE A 479 13.05 17.27 7.20
N VAL A 480 12.16 16.41 6.73
CA VAL A 480 11.92 16.22 5.28
C VAL A 480 11.67 17.53 4.55
N SER A 481 10.83 18.43 5.06
CA SER A 481 10.52 19.73 4.46
C SER A 481 11.71 20.66 4.33
N GLY A 482 12.76 20.43 5.12
CA GLY A 482 13.99 21.21 5.05
C GLY A 482 14.95 20.70 3.98
N LEU A 483 14.68 19.55 3.37
CA LEU A 483 15.46 18.99 2.27
C LEU A 483 14.92 19.50 0.94
N ASP A 484 15.78 20.18 0.18
CA ASP A 484 15.46 20.58 -1.18
C ASP A 484 15.52 19.36 -2.11
N TRP A 485 14.38 18.68 -2.26
CA TRP A 485 14.25 17.49 -3.09
C TRP A 485 14.60 17.74 -4.56
N SER A 486 14.52 18.99 -5.04
CA SER A 486 14.91 19.34 -6.41
C SER A 486 16.42 19.17 -6.66
N GLN A 487 17.22 19.17 -5.59
CA GLN A 487 18.66 18.93 -5.68
C GLN A 487 19.01 17.45 -5.58
N VAL A 488 18.09 16.56 -5.20
CA VAL A 488 18.38 15.14 -4.96
C VAL A 488 18.26 14.34 -6.27
N ARG A 489 19.39 13.93 -6.85
CA ARG A 489 19.42 13.04 -8.03
C ARG A 489 19.19 11.59 -7.65
N SER A 490 19.90 11.11 -6.63
CA SER A 490 19.74 9.73 -6.17
C SER A 490 20.11 9.55 -4.71
N VAL A 491 19.31 8.81 -3.97
CA VAL A 491 19.60 8.48 -2.56
C VAL A 491 20.52 7.25 -2.47
N GLU A 492 21.62 7.36 -1.72
CA GLU A 492 22.53 6.25 -1.41
C GLU A 492 22.22 5.58 -0.08
N LYS A 493 21.96 6.39 0.96
CA LYS A 493 21.62 5.94 2.31
C LYS A 493 20.48 6.79 2.87
N LEU A 494 19.55 6.18 3.60
CA LEU A 494 18.45 6.88 4.24
C LEU A 494 18.22 6.26 5.61
N ARG A 495 18.01 7.11 6.60
CA ARG A 495 17.57 6.71 7.93
C ARG A 495 16.51 7.69 8.41
N TRP A 496 15.40 7.16 8.90
CA TRP A 496 14.37 7.94 9.58
C TRP A 496 14.65 7.97 11.08
N PHE A 497 14.37 9.10 11.71
CA PHE A 497 14.48 9.30 13.15
C PHE A 497 13.12 9.74 13.69
N PRO A 498 12.76 9.27 14.90
CA PRO A 498 11.57 9.77 15.56
C PRO A 498 11.73 11.25 15.95
N GLU A 499 12.93 11.65 16.38
CA GLU A 499 13.25 13.01 16.84
C GLU A 499 14.72 13.37 16.59
N PRO A 500 15.06 14.68 16.47
CA PRO A 500 16.45 15.13 16.37
C PRO A 500 17.29 14.68 17.57
N GLY A 501 18.49 14.16 17.31
CA GLY A 501 19.47 13.83 18.36
C GLY A 501 19.30 12.45 19.02
N VAL A 502 18.37 11.61 18.55
CA VAL A 502 18.26 10.21 18.99
C VAL A 502 19.20 9.34 18.15
N ASP A 503 20.20 8.71 18.77
CA ASP A 503 21.14 7.83 18.08
C ASP A 503 20.46 6.48 17.75
N ALA A 504 19.97 6.36 16.52
CA ALA A 504 19.23 5.18 16.06
C ALA A 504 20.12 4.25 15.22
N GLY A 505 20.70 3.22 15.83
CA GLY A 505 21.18 1.99 15.17
C GLY A 505 22.03 2.11 13.89
N ASP A 506 22.02 1.06 13.05
CA ASP A 506 22.76 0.97 11.78
C ASP A 506 22.02 1.60 10.60
N TRP A 507 22.75 1.97 9.53
CA TRP A 507 22.15 2.64 8.37
C TRP A 507 21.27 1.65 7.64
N ILE A 508 20.05 2.05 7.32
CA ILE A 508 19.21 1.28 6.43
C ILE A 508 19.67 1.62 5.01
N LYS A 509 19.98 0.61 4.20
CA LYS A 509 20.08 0.85 2.75
C LYS A 509 18.68 1.22 2.29
N PRO A 510 18.46 2.42 1.72
CA PRO A 510 17.15 2.82 1.26
C PRO A 510 16.72 1.76 0.27
N THR A 511 15.69 1.01 0.64
CA THR A 511 14.80 0.46 -0.37
C THR A 511 14.35 1.64 -1.23
N LYS A 512 14.16 1.42 -2.54
CA LYS A 512 13.85 2.53 -3.47
C LYS A 512 12.64 3.36 -2.97
N ILE A 513 11.79 2.83 -2.06
CA ILE A 513 10.71 3.50 -1.31
C ILE A 513 11.17 4.87 -0.81
N GLY A 514 12.39 4.96 -0.25
CA GLY A 514 13.00 6.20 0.19
C GLY A 514 13.36 7.21 -0.91
N LYS A 515 13.15 6.90 -2.18
CA LYS A 515 13.31 7.80 -3.35
C LYS A 515 11.96 8.22 -3.93
N ALA A 516 10.98 7.30 -3.97
CA ALA A 516 9.65 7.56 -4.51
C ALA A 516 8.77 8.37 -3.54
N LEU A 517 8.73 7.99 -2.26
CA LEU A 517 8.03 8.74 -1.22
C LEU A 517 8.60 10.14 -0.99
N VAL A 518 9.89 10.24 -1.24
CA VAL A 518 10.68 11.45 -1.20
C VAL A 518 10.31 12.45 -2.31
N LYS A 519 9.77 11.99 -3.44
CA LYS A 519 9.23 12.88 -4.47
C LYS A 519 7.77 13.28 -4.23
N GLN A 520 7.03 12.54 -3.41
CA GLN A 520 5.61 12.82 -3.10
C GLN A 520 5.43 13.74 -1.87
N VAL A 521 6.44 13.86 -1.00
CA VAL A 521 6.50 14.85 0.10
C VAL A 521 7.22 16.10 -0.38
#